data_AF-L8Y426-F1
#
_entry.id   AF-L8Y426-F1
#
_cell.length_a   1.000
_cell.length_b   1.000
_cell.length_c   1.000
_cell.angle_alpha   90.00
_cell.angle_beta   90.00
_cell.angle_gamma   90.00
#
_symmetry.space_group_name_H-M   'P 1'
#
loop_
_entity.id
_entity.type
_entity.pdbx_description
1 polymer ?
#
loop_
_entity_poly.entity_id
_entity_poly.type
_entity_poly.pdbx_seq_one_letter_code
_entity_poly.pdbx_strand_id
1 'polypeptide(L)' 'MRNEQAVDICAEELGNNVRPAVTLLGDIDAITKQLLEQFDKSPWQYPTESKWWNLLREKMKSNEAASQDFHWLTRSNM' A
#
# COMPACT_ATOMS: atom_id res chain seq x y z
N MET A 1 18.52 -5.06 -0.44
CA MET A 1 17.88 -4.55 0.80
C MET A 1 16.44 -4.18 0.46
N ARG A 2 15.46 -4.63 1.25
CA ARG A 2 14.07 -4.17 1.12
C ARG A 2 14.00 -2.82 1.85
N ASN A 3 13.62 -1.76 1.15
CA ASN A 3 13.53 -0.40 1.71
C ASN A 3 12.15 -0.21 2.35
N GLU A 4 11.86 -0.99 3.37
CA GLU A 4 10.59 -0.94 4.09
C GLU A 4 10.59 0.26 5.04
N GLN A 5 9.48 1.00 5.05
CA GLN A 5 9.27 2.14 5.95
C GLN A 5 8.07 1.78 6.81
N ALA A 6 8.18 1.99 8.12
CA ALA A 6 7.15 1.62 9.08
C ALA A 6 6.67 2.85 9.85
N VAL A 7 5.35 2.95 10.01
CA VAL A 7 4.68 3.91 10.88
C VAL A 7 3.77 3.13 11.80
N ASP A 8 3.97 3.25 13.11
CA ASP A 8 3.13 2.57 14.11
C ASP A 8 3.02 3.43 15.38
N ILE A 9 1.92 3.28 16.11
CA ILE A 9 1.71 3.91 17.41
C ILE A 9 2.33 3.07 18.54
N CYS A 10 2.48 1.75 18.32
CA CYS A 10 3.08 0.81 19.25
C CYS A 10 4.56 0.60 18.89
N ALA A 11 5.47 0.86 19.84
CA ALA A 11 6.89 0.73 19.60
C ALA A 11 7.33 -0.72 19.39
N GLU A 12 6.60 -1.68 19.95
CA GLU A 12 6.88 -3.11 19.92
C GLU A 12 6.68 -3.72 18.53
N GLU A 13 5.80 -3.14 17.70
CA GLU A 13 5.55 -3.63 16.33
C GLU A 13 6.62 -3.14 15.33
N LEU A 14 7.41 -2.13 15.71
CA LEU A 14 8.42 -1.53 14.86
C LEU A 14 9.66 -2.43 14.75
N GLY A 15 9.75 -3.16 13.65
CA GLY A 15 10.89 -4.07 13.39
C GLY A 15 10.69 -5.48 13.91
N ASN A 16 9.45 -5.86 14.27
CA ASN A 16 9.11 -7.18 14.79
C ASN A 16 9.37 -8.29 13.74
N ASN A 17 8.99 -8.08 12.48
CA ASN A 17 9.18 -9.06 11.39
C ASN A 17 10.35 -8.74 10.46
N VAL A 18 10.43 -7.49 10.00
CA VAL A 18 11.49 -6.99 9.11
C VAL A 18 11.96 -5.67 9.67
N ARG A 19 13.29 -5.48 9.74
CA ARG A 19 13.86 -4.20 10.18
C ARG A 19 13.59 -3.13 9.10
N PRO A 20 12.79 -2.11 9.41
CA PRO A 20 12.54 -1.03 8.46
C PRO A 20 13.78 -0.14 8.31
N ALA A 21 13.91 0.51 7.17
CA ALA A 21 14.93 1.53 6.90
C ALA A 21 14.60 2.86 7.57
N VAL A 22 13.31 3.16 7.76
CA VAL A 22 12.80 4.34 8.46
C VAL A 22 11.66 3.91 9.37
N THR A 23 11.71 4.36 10.61
CA THR A 23 10.74 4.04 11.65
C THR A 23 10.15 5.32 12.20
N LEU A 24 8.84 5.51 12.06
CA LEU A 24 8.12 6.65 12.63
C LEU A 24 7.16 6.15 13.71
N LEU A 25 7.48 6.46 14.97
CA LEU A 25 6.64 6.14 16.11
C LEU A 25 5.64 7.29 16.35
N GLY A 26 4.35 6.99 16.30
CA GLY A 26 3.31 7.95 16.62
C GLY A 26 1.98 7.67 15.94
N ASP A 27 1.02 8.56 16.18
CA ASP A 27 -0.29 8.50 15.56
C ASP A 27 -0.20 8.70 14.03
N ILE A 28 -0.86 7.81 13.29
CA ILE A 28 -0.82 7.79 11.82
C ILE A 28 -1.44 9.06 11.22
N ASP A 29 -2.46 9.64 11.86
CA ASP A 29 -3.09 10.87 11.38
C ASP A 29 -2.14 12.06 11.55
N ALA A 30 -1.52 12.21 12.72
CA ALA A 30 -0.50 13.25 12.94
C ALA A 30 0.71 13.12 12.01
N ILE A 31 1.20 11.90 11.77
CA ILE A 31 2.36 11.64 10.91
C ILE A 31 2.02 11.89 9.44
N THR A 32 0.85 11.44 8.96
CA THR A 32 0.45 11.67 7.56
C THR A 32 0.20 13.15 7.28
N LYS A 33 -0.35 13.91 8.22
CA LYS A 33 -0.47 15.37 8.11
C LYS A 33 0.87 16.06 7.95
N GLN A 34 1.85 15.72 8.79
CA GLN A 34 3.21 16.27 8.67
C GLN A 34 3.86 15.92 7.33
N LEU A 35 3.65 14.70 6.81
CA LEU A 35 4.14 14.30 5.49
C LEU A 35 3.49 15.13 4.38
N LEU A 36 2.17 15.32 4.43
CA LEU A 36 1.44 16.16 3.47
C LEU A 36 1.93 17.61 3.48
N GLU A 37 2.16 18.20 4.66
CA GLU A 37 2.74 19.55 4.77
C GLU A 37 4.12 19.69 4.12
N GLN A 38 4.92 18.61 4.09
CA GLN A 38 6.20 18.62 3.36
C GLN A 38 6.01 18.47 1.85
N PHE A 39 5.04 17.65 1.41
CA PHE A 39 4.69 17.54 -0.01
C PHE A 39 4.09 18.82 -0.57
N ASP A 40 3.40 19.63 0.23
CA ASP A 40 2.94 20.96 -0.20
C ASP A 40 4.10 21.91 -0.48
N LYS A 41 5.20 21.80 0.28
CA LYS A 41 6.41 22.61 0.09
C LYS A 41 7.28 22.12 -1.07
N SER A 42 7.33 20.81 -1.26
CA SER A 42 8.06 20.17 -2.36
C SER A 42 7.16 19.14 -3.03
N PRO A 43 6.33 19.59 -4.01
CA PRO A 43 5.40 18.71 -4.69
C PRO A 43 6.16 17.65 -5.45
N TRP A 44 5.97 16.40 -5.02
CA TRP A 44 6.44 15.24 -5.74
C TRP A 44 5.28 14.26 -5.89
N GLN A 45 5.07 13.81 -7.12
CA GLN A 45 4.06 12.82 -7.44
C GLN A 45 4.71 11.72 -8.25
N TYR A 46 4.38 10.47 -7.91
CA TYR A 46 4.83 9.34 -8.69
C TYR A 46 4.09 9.32 -10.05
N PRO A 47 4.78 9.12 -11.18
CA PRO A 47 4.15 9.20 -12.50
C PRO A 47 2.97 8.23 -12.66
N THR A 48 1.80 8.76 -13.02
CA THR A 48 0.54 8.01 -13.19
C THR A 48 0.58 7.00 -14.34
N GLU A 49 1.42 7.27 -15.34
CA GLU A 49 1.68 6.41 -16.51
C GLU A 49 2.89 5.48 -16.32
N SER A 50 3.33 5.27 -15.08
CA SER A 50 4.43 4.35 -14.80
C SER A 50 4.05 2.89 -15.11
N LYS A 51 5.05 2.10 -15.51
CA LYS A 51 4.91 0.65 -15.71
C LYS A 51 4.32 -0.05 -14.48
N TRP A 52 4.64 0.44 -13.28
CA TRP A 52 4.14 -0.10 -12.02
C TRP A 52 2.62 0.07 -11.89
N TRP A 53 2.09 1.29 -12.11
CA TRP A 53 0.64 1.52 -12.05
C TRP A 53 -0.12 0.71 -13.10
N ASN A 54 0.43 0.56 -14.31
CA ASN A 54 -0.18 -0.26 -15.34
C ASN A 54 -0.27 -1.73 -14.93
N LEU A 55 0.84 -2.29 -14.44
CA LEU A 55 0.88 -3.67 -13.93
C LEU A 55 -0.10 -3.89 -12.77
N LEU A 56 -0.21 -2.94 -11.84
CA LEU A 56 -1.12 -3.04 -10.71
C LEU A 56 -2.58 -3.06 -11.17
N ARG A 57 -2.95 -2.16 -12.10
CA ARG A 57 -4.30 -2.09 -12.66
C ARG A 57 -4.67 -3.37 -13.40
N GLU A 58 -3.75 -3.96 -14.15
CA GLU A 58 -3.96 -5.24 -14.83
C GLU A 58 -4.19 -6.38 -13.82
N LYS A 59 -3.39 -6.46 -12.76
CA LYS A 59 -3.58 -7.46 -11.70
C LYS A 59 -4.92 -7.31 -11.00
N MET A 60 -5.37 -6.09 -10.71
CA MET A 60 -6.69 -5.85 -10.12
C MET A 60 -7.81 -6.38 -11.01
N LYS A 61 -7.76 -6.09 -12.32
CA LYS A 61 -8.74 -6.60 -13.30
C LYS A 61 -8.74 -8.13 -13.38
N SER A 62 -7.56 -8.74 -13.41
CA SER A 62 -7.43 -10.20 -13.44
C SER A 62 -7.99 -10.86 -12.18
N ASN A 63 -7.75 -10.27 -11.00
CA ASN A 63 -8.28 -10.77 -9.74
C ASN A 63 -9.80 -10.63 -9.67
N GLU A 64 -10.36 -9.53 -10.15
CA GLU A 64 -11.80 -9.31 -10.23
C GLU A 64 -12.47 -10.35 -11.13
N ALA A 65 -11.94 -10.58 -12.33
CA ALA A 65 -12.44 -11.59 -13.26
C ALA A 65 -12.43 -13.00 -12.64
N ALA A 66 -11.30 -13.40 -12.04
CA ALA A 66 -11.19 -14.71 -11.39
C ALA A 66 -12.17 -14.89 -10.22
N SER A 67 -12.41 -13.83 -9.44
CA SER A 67 -13.37 -13.85 -8.33
C SER A 67 -14.81 -14.00 -8.84
N GLN A 68 -15.16 -13.25 -9.90
CA GLN A 68 -16.48 -13.36 -10.53
C GLN A 68 -16.69 -14.73 -11.19
N ASP A 69 -15.65 -15.28 -11.82
CA ASP A 69 -15.69 -16.61 -12.42
C ASP A 69 -15.91 -17.70 -11.39
N PHE A 70 -15.17 -17.64 -10.28
CA PHE A 70 -15.35 -18.55 -9.17
C PHE A 70 -16.75 -18.43 -8.53
N HIS A 71 -17.26 -17.20 -8.40
CA HIS A 71 -18.62 -16.95 -7.88
C HIS A 71 -19.69 -17.52 -8.81
N TRP A 72 -19.56 -17.40 -10.14
CA TRP A 72 -20.52 -18.04 -11.04
C TRP A 72 -20.42 -19.56 -10.94
N LEU A 73 -19.21 -20.13 -10.90
CA LEU A 73 -18.99 -21.59 -10.84
C LEU A 73 -19.64 -22.21 -9.62
N THR A 74 -19.54 -21.53 -8.48
CA THR A 74 -20.13 -21.98 -7.22
C THR A 74 -21.65 -21.84 -7.21
N ARG A 75 -22.23 -20.83 -7.88
CA ARG A 75 -23.68 -20.68 -8.03
C ARG A 75 -24.32 -21.63 -9.04
N SER A 76 -23.63 -22.00 -10.11
CA SER A 76 -24.16 -22.91 -11.14
C SER A 76 -24.13 -24.38 -10.74
N ASN A 77 -23.35 -24.74 -9.72
CA ASN A 77 -23.25 -26.11 -9.18
C ASN A 77 -24.17 -26.34 -7.96
N MET A 78 -25.10 -25.43 -7.69
CA MET A 78 -26.07 -25.47 -6.59
C MET A 78 -27.48 -25.45 -7.16
#